data_AF-A0AAD5PXW1-F1
#
_entry.id   AF-A0AAD5PXW1-F1
#
_cell.length_a   1.000
_cell.length_b   1.000
_cell.length_c   1.000
_cell.angle_alpha   90.00
_cell.angle_beta   90.00
_cell.angle_gamma   90.00
#
_symmetry.space_group_name_H-M   'P 1'
#
loop_
_entity.id
_entity.type
_entity.pdbx_description
1 polymer ?
#
loop_
_entity_poly.entity_id
_entity_poly.type
_entity_poly.pdbx_seq_one_letter_code
_entity_poly.pdbx_strand_id
1 'polypeptide(L)'
;MKYLGIVCYLIVLVAISADAETEFICQFTSKTLACRNGKSLDIKFANYGRIGHNVCSRGGYRSGADRINNCYDESHTDLVGMLCNGQTTCVLPASNEVFGDTCPGVLKYLQVKYHCI
;
A
#
# COMPACT_ATOMS: atom_id res chain seq x y z
N MET A 1 -0.66 -16.84 -49.95
CA MET A 1 -1.60 -16.52 -48.86
C MET A 1 -0.88 -16.64 -47.52
N LYS A 2 -0.13 -15.59 -47.12
CA LYS A 2 0.78 -15.60 -45.95
C LYS A 2 0.34 -14.61 -44.85
N TYR A 3 -0.89 -14.08 -44.94
CA TYR A 3 -1.39 -12.99 -44.10
C TYR A 3 -2.24 -13.44 -42.90
N LEU A 4 -2.37 -14.76 -42.67
CA LEU A 4 -3.20 -15.30 -41.60
C LEU A 4 -2.45 -15.46 -40.26
N GLY A 5 -1.12 -15.32 -40.22
CA GLY A 5 -0.30 -15.45 -39.01
C GLY A 5 0.00 -14.14 -38.27
N ILE A 6 -0.18 -12.98 -38.91
CA ILE A 6 0.08 -11.66 -38.29
C ILE A 6 -1.07 -11.26 -37.34
N VAL A 7 -2.28 -11.76 -37.59
CA VAL A 7 -3.46 -11.49 -36.76
C VAL A 7 -3.34 -12.12 -35.36
N CYS A 8 -2.53 -13.17 -35.20
CA CYS A 8 -2.20 -13.74 -33.88
C CYS A 8 -1.19 -12.84 -33.11
N TYR A 9 -0.36 -12.08 -33.84
CA TYR A 9 0.59 -11.12 -33.25
C TYR A 9 -0.15 -9.90 -32.68
N LEU A 10 -1.28 -9.48 -33.26
CA LEU A 10 -2.12 -8.40 -32.69
C LEU A 10 -2.86 -8.80 -31.41
N ILE A 11 -2.83 -10.08 -31.03
CA ILE A 11 -3.03 -10.53 -29.64
C ILE A 11 -1.75 -10.27 -28.83
N VAL A 12 -1.08 -9.13 -29.09
CA VAL A 12 -0.47 -8.29 -28.06
C VAL A 12 -1.60 -7.83 -27.12
N LEU A 13 -2.29 -8.78 -26.49
CA LEU A 13 -2.84 -8.58 -25.17
C LEU A 13 -1.64 -8.66 -24.24
N VAL A 14 -0.73 -7.68 -24.34
CA VAL A 14 -0.15 -7.19 -23.10
C VAL A 14 -1.34 -6.52 -22.42
N ALA A 15 -2.16 -7.32 -21.75
CA ALA A 15 -2.88 -6.83 -20.62
C ALA A 15 -1.78 -6.29 -19.71
N ILE A 16 -1.53 -4.98 -19.79
CA ILE A 16 -0.76 -4.27 -18.79
C ILE A 16 -1.66 -4.34 -17.56
N SER A 17 -1.67 -5.49 -16.89
CA SER A 17 -2.24 -5.59 -15.57
C SER A 17 -1.41 -4.63 -14.73
N ALA A 18 -2.01 -3.52 -14.33
CA ALA A 18 -1.46 -2.73 -13.24
C ALA A 18 -1.48 -3.66 -12.02
N ASP A 19 -0.34 -4.32 -11.79
CA ASP A 19 -0.20 -5.18 -10.63
C ASP A 19 -0.29 -4.31 -9.38
N ALA A 20 -0.98 -4.83 -8.38
CA ALA A 20 -1.25 -4.09 -7.17
C ALA A 20 -0.12 -4.32 -6.17
N GLU A 21 0.68 -3.29 -5.93
CA GLU A 21 1.76 -3.34 -4.95
C GLU A 21 1.19 -3.14 -3.55
N THR A 22 1.70 -3.90 -2.57
CA THR A 22 1.32 -3.77 -1.16
C THR A 22 2.55 -3.52 -0.31
N GLU A 23 2.48 -2.47 0.51
CA GLU A 23 3.57 -2.05 1.37
C GLU A 23 3.14 -1.93 2.83
N PHE A 24 4.05 -2.27 3.73
CA PHE A 24 3.86 -2.18 5.17
C PHE A 24 4.94 -1.28 5.79
N ILE A 25 4.50 -0.25 6.51
CA ILE A 25 5.37 0.75 7.15
C ILE A 25 5.10 0.69 8.65
N CYS A 26 6.10 0.26 9.42
CA CYS A 26 5.94 0.11 10.86
C CYS A 26 5.76 1.47 11.55
N GLN A 27 4.98 1.51 12.63
CA GLN A 27 4.82 2.74 13.41
C GLN A 27 6.18 3.35 13.80
N PHE A 28 6.26 4.67 13.74
CA PHE A 28 7.48 5.48 13.94
C PHE A 28 8.52 5.41 12.83
N THR A 29 8.20 4.78 11.69
CA THR A 29 9.05 4.82 10.49
C THR A 29 8.35 5.50 9.33
N SER A 30 9.08 5.69 8.23
CA SER A 30 8.54 6.23 6.99
C SER A 30 9.05 5.40 5.81
N LYS A 31 8.29 5.37 4.72
CA LYS A 31 8.72 4.74 3.47
C LYS A 31 8.35 5.61 2.28
N THR A 32 9.19 5.58 1.25
CA THR A 32 8.91 6.20 -0.04
C THR A 32 8.25 5.19 -0.97
N LEU A 33 7.02 5.47 -1.39
CA LEU A 33 6.38 4.78 -2.51
C LEU A 33 6.88 5.40 -3.81
N ALA A 34 7.12 4.58 -4.84
CA ALA A 34 7.67 5.07 -6.10
C ALA A 34 7.20 4.22 -7.29
N CYS A 35 6.64 4.88 -8.29
CA CYS A 35 6.34 4.30 -9.59
C CYS A 35 7.48 4.57 -10.59
N ARG A 36 7.71 3.61 -11.49
CA ARG A 36 8.73 3.75 -12.56
C ARG A 36 8.08 4.11 -13.89
N ASN A 37 8.91 4.49 -14.87
CA ASN A 37 8.49 4.73 -16.26
C ASN A 37 7.45 5.86 -16.42
N GLY A 38 7.54 6.91 -15.59
CA GLY A 38 6.65 8.07 -15.66
C GLY A 38 5.22 7.81 -15.15
N LYS A 39 4.96 6.63 -14.59
CA LYS A 39 3.67 6.28 -13.99
C LYS A 39 3.42 7.06 -12.70
N SER A 40 2.15 7.14 -12.33
CA SER A 40 1.66 7.80 -11.13
C SER A 40 1.10 6.79 -10.13
N LEU A 41 1.20 7.15 -8.85
CA LEU A 41 0.60 6.40 -7.76
C LEU A 41 -0.92 6.53 -7.82
N ASP A 42 -1.59 5.40 -7.68
CA ASP A 42 -3.04 5.27 -7.57
C ASP A 42 -3.36 4.38 -6.36
N ILE A 43 -3.62 5.04 -5.22
CA ILE A 43 -3.87 4.41 -3.93
C ILE A 43 -5.24 3.72 -3.96
N LYS A 44 -5.26 2.43 -3.64
CA LYS A 44 -6.46 1.59 -3.60
C LYS A 44 -6.94 1.28 -2.19
N PHE A 45 -6.02 1.29 -1.24
CA PHE A 45 -6.31 1.02 0.15
C PHE A 45 -5.18 1.57 1.00
N ALA A 46 -5.53 2.17 2.14
CA ALA A 46 -4.59 2.40 3.21
C ALA A 46 -5.26 2.18 4.57
N ASN A 47 -4.49 1.64 5.52
CA ASN A 47 -4.91 1.55 6.91
C ASN A 47 -3.71 1.69 7.84
N TYR A 48 -3.73 2.71 8.70
CA TYR A 48 -2.83 2.81 9.83
C TYR A 48 -3.45 2.16 11.06
N GLY A 49 -3.02 0.94 11.38
CA GLY A 49 -3.66 0.12 12.40
C GLY A 49 -2.98 -1.24 12.56
N ARG A 50 -3.75 -2.27 12.91
CA ARG A 50 -3.28 -3.66 12.96
C ARG A 50 -4.43 -4.63 12.73
N ILE A 51 -4.50 -5.14 11.51
CA ILE A 51 -5.51 -6.12 11.06
C ILE A 51 -4.93 -7.51 10.78
N GLY A 52 -3.59 -7.64 10.77
CA GLY A 52 -2.89 -8.88 10.44
C GLY A 52 -1.83 -9.26 11.47
N HIS A 53 -1.49 -10.55 11.48
CA HIS A 53 -0.42 -11.09 12.31
C HIS A 53 0.96 -10.91 11.66
N ASN A 54 2.01 -10.91 12.50
CA ASN A 54 3.42 -11.03 12.08
C ASN A 54 3.99 -9.90 11.20
N VAL A 55 3.24 -8.81 10.97
CA VAL A 55 3.75 -7.59 10.35
C VAL A 55 4.32 -6.67 11.43
N CYS A 56 5.54 -6.17 11.23
CA CYS A 56 6.19 -5.22 12.15
C CYS A 56 6.31 -5.70 13.60
N SER A 57 6.47 -7.02 13.83
CA SER A 57 6.63 -7.58 15.17
C SER A 57 8.05 -7.35 15.70
N ARG A 58 8.18 -6.79 16.90
CA ARG A 58 9.49 -6.57 17.53
C ARG A 58 10.08 -7.89 18.03
N GLY A 59 11.17 -8.35 17.44
CA GLY A 59 12.02 -9.41 18.00
C GLY A 59 11.42 -10.82 18.04
N GLY A 60 10.45 -11.13 17.17
CA GLY A 60 9.88 -12.49 17.03
C GLY A 60 8.97 -12.96 18.18
N TYR A 61 8.93 -12.24 19.29
CA TYR A 61 8.00 -12.49 20.39
C TYR A 61 6.75 -11.62 20.23
N ARG A 62 5.58 -12.26 20.13
CA ARG A 62 4.28 -11.58 20.14
C ARG A 62 4.05 -10.95 21.52
N SER A 63 4.27 -9.65 21.61
CA SER A 63 3.89 -8.88 22.79
C SER A 63 2.37 -8.67 22.81
N GLY A 64 1.81 -8.26 23.96
CA GLY A 64 0.39 -7.88 24.04
C GLY A 64 -0.01 -6.79 23.03
N ALA A 65 0.95 -5.98 22.59
CA ALA A 65 0.78 -4.92 21.59
C ALA A 65 0.69 -5.44 20.13
N ASP A 66 1.04 -6.71 19.88
CA ASP A 66 0.93 -7.38 18.56
C ASP A 66 -0.40 -8.14 18.40
N ARG A 67 -1.31 -8.03 19.38
CA ARG A 67 -2.66 -8.61 19.28
C ARG A 67 -3.40 -7.96 18.12
N ILE A 68 -4.02 -8.79 17.27
CA ILE A 68 -4.96 -8.27 16.27
C ILE A 68 -6.12 -7.64 17.05
N ASN A 69 -6.42 -6.39 16.72
CA ASN A 69 -7.51 -5.68 17.35
C ASN A 69 -8.51 -5.11 16.32
N ASN A 70 -8.49 -5.64 15.08
CA ASN A 70 -9.27 -5.12 13.95
C ASN A 70 -9.26 -3.59 13.86
N CYS A 71 -8.11 -2.99 14.20
CA CYS A 71 -7.94 -1.56 14.22
C CYS A 71 -7.84 -1.09 12.77
N TYR A 72 -8.96 -0.57 12.30
CA TYR A 72 -9.21 -0.20 10.92
C TYR A 72 -9.98 1.11 10.90
N ASP A 73 -9.57 2.00 10.01
CA ASP A 73 -10.29 3.22 9.69
C ASP A 73 -10.22 3.43 8.18
N GLU A 74 -11.38 3.55 7.55
CA GLU A 74 -11.50 3.69 6.09
C GLU A 74 -11.03 5.06 5.60
N SER A 75 -11.10 6.10 6.45
CA SER A 75 -10.68 7.46 6.09
C SER A 75 -9.18 7.56 5.80
N HIS A 76 -8.39 6.60 6.30
CA HIS A 76 -6.97 6.49 6.01
C HIS A 76 -6.69 6.32 4.51
N THR A 77 -7.58 5.65 3.77
CA THR A 77 -7.42 5.49 2.30
C THR A 77 -7.51 6.84 1.60
N ASP A 78 -8.51 7.65 1.95
CA ASP A 78 -8.70 8.98 1.37
C ASP A 78 -7.55 9.91 1.75
N LEU A 79 -7.08 9.87 2.99
CA LEU A 79 -5.93 10.66 3.43
C LEU A 79 -4.65 10.32 2.65
N VAL A 80 -4.32 9.04 2.52
CA VAL A 80 -3.15 8.62 1.72
C VAL A 80 -3.34 8.94 0.25
N GLY A 81 -4.58 8.82 -0.26
CA GLY A 81 -4.95 9.24 -1.61
C GLY A 81 -4.67 10.72 -1.85
N MET A 82 -5.10 11.61 -0.95
CA MET A 82 -4.82 13.05 -1.03
C MET A 82 -3.31 13.35 -0.99
N LEU A 83 -2.55 12.58 -0.23
CA LEU A 83 -1.10 12.78 -0.08
C LEU A 83 -0.28 12.28 -1.27
N CYS A 84 -0.73 11.24 -1.98
CA CYS A 84 0.12 10.53 -2.94
C CYS A 84 -0.44 10.39 -4.36
N ASN A 85 -1.77 10.43 -4.56
CA ASN A 85 -2.34 10.16 -5.89
C ASN A 85 -1.82 11.15 -6.93
N GLY A 86 -1.49 10.64 -8.12
CA GLY A 86 -0.97 11.45 -9.23
C GLY A 86 0.52 11.77 -9.13
N GLN A 87 1.19 11.46 -8.02
CA GLN A 87 2.63 11.65 -7.87
C GLN A 87 3.39 10.39 -8.30
N THR A 88 4.59 10.56 -8.87
CA THR A 88 5.48 9.43 -9.17
C THR A 88 6.14 8.87 -7.91
N THR A 89 6.42 9.72 -6.92
CA THR A 89 7.00 9.34 -5.63
C THR A 89 6.23 10.00 -4.49
N CYS A 90 6.06 9.31 -3.37
CA CYS A 90 5.38 9.83 -2.19
C CYS A 90 6.04 9.29 -0.91
N VAL A 91 6.37 10.17 0.04
CA VAL A 91 6.92 9.77 1.34
C VAL A 91 5.79 9.69 2.36
N LEU A 92 5.60 8.50 2.95
CA LEU A 92 4.54 8.24 3.92
C LEU A 92 5.12 7.92 5.30
N PRO A 93 4.91 8.78 6.31
CA PRO A 93 5.23 8.48 7.71
C PRO A 93 4.09 7.70 8.39
N ALA A 94 4.41 6.56 9.00
CA ALA A 94 3.44 5.77 9.77
C ALA A 94 3.38 6.26 11.22
N SER A 95 2.56 7.27 11.49
CA SER A 95 2.58 8.02 12.75
C SER A 95 1.19 8.45 13.22
N ASN A 96 1.01 8.58 14.54
CA ASN A 96 -0.24 9.04 15.13
C ASN A 96 -0.52 10.52 14.80
N GLU A 97 0.53 11.28 14.49
CA GLU A 97 0.46 12.69 14.13
C GLU A 97 -0.25 12.90 12.78
N VAL A 98 -0.14 11.92 11.87
CA VAL A 98 -0.79 11.97 10.56
C VAL A 98 -2.16 11.31 10.57
N PHE A 99 -2.27 10.14 11.22
CA PHE A 99 -3.46 9.30 11.14
C PHE A 99 -4.34 9.32 12.40
N GLY A 100 -3.91 9.98 13.48
CA GLY A 100 -4.52 9.85 14.79
C GLY A 100 -4.18 8.51 15.48
N ASP A 101 -4.78 8.29 16.65
CA ASP A 101 -4.65 7.02 17.39
C ASP A 101 -6.03 6.40 17.67
N THR A 102 -6.48 5.56 16.74
CA THR A 102 -7.76 4.83 16.84
C THR A 102 -7.67 3.57 17.70
N CYS A 103 -6.45 3.12 18.07
CA CYS A 103 -6.25 1.95 18.93
C CYS A 103 -5.04 2.15 19.88
N PRO A 104 -5.25 2.85 21.00
CA PRO A 104 -4.21 3.06 22.00
C PRO A 104 -3.68 1.73 22.56
N GLY A 105 -2.36 1.66 22.78
CA GLY A 105 -1.70 0.47 23.32
C GLY A 105 -1.44 -0.66 22.31
N VAL A 106 -1.86 -0.51 21.05
CA VAL A 106 -1.53 -1.41 19.94
C VAL A 106 -0.38 -0.83 19.13
N LEU A 107 0.64 -1.65 18.84
CA LEU A 107 1.74 -1.25 17.96
C LEU A 107 1.24 -1.29 16.52
N LYS A 108 1.06 -0.14 15.88
CA LYS A 108 0.44 -0.06 14.54
C LYS A 108 1.44 -0.26 13.40
N TYR A 109 0.90 -0.44 12.21
CA TYR A 109 1.62 -0.28 10.95
C TYR A 109 0.67 0.36 9.92
N LEU A 110 1.22 1.11 8.98
CA LEU A 110 0.49 1.57 7.80
C LEU A 110 0.61 0.50 6.72
N GLN A 111 -0.50 -0.11 6.36
CA GLN A 111 -0.62 -0.95 5.16
C GLN A 111 -1.13 -0.09 4.03
N VAL A 112 -0.46 -0.10 2.88
CA VAL A 112 -0.87 0.63 1.67
C VAL A 112 -0.92 -0.33 0.50
N LYS A 113 -2.00 -0.32 -0.27
CA LYS A 113 -2.10 -1.00 -1.56
C LYS A 113 -2.28 0.04 -2.65
N TYR A 114 -1.47 -0.01 -3.70
CA TYR A 114 -1.50 0.97 -4.77
C TYR A 114 -1.16 0.34 -6.12
N HIS A 115 -1.56 1.02 -7.18
CA HIS A 115 -1.16 0.71 -8.55
C HIS A 115 -0.22 1.79 -9.06
N CYS A 116 0.58 1.43 -10.05
CA CYS A 116 1.28 2.38 -10.90
C CYS A 116 0.60 2.44 -12.28
N ILE A 117 -0.07 3.56 -12.55
CA ILE A 117 -0.83 3.82 -13.78
C ILE A 117 -0.21 4.90 -14.65
#